data_AF-A0A0S8AFD5-F1
#
_entry.id   AF-A0A0S8AFD5-F1
#
_cell.length_a   1.000
_cell.length_b   1.000
_cell.length_c   1.000
_cell.angle_alpha   90.00
_cell.angle_beta   90.00
_cell.angle_gamma   90.00
#
_symmetry.space_group_name_H-M   'P 1'
#
loop_
_entity.id
_entity.type
_entity.pdbx_description
1 polymer ?
#
loop_
_entity_poly.entity_id
_entity_poly.type
_entity_poly.pdbx_seq_one_letter_code
_entity_poly.pdbx_strand_id
1 'polypeptide(L)'
;MADNVILSLFRQQESVNYRNLYPAEGRISAMKTFLQPAILLIVFMFVSAQDTTWAEENPASQEIHPAGRPKICLVLSGGGARGAAHIGVIEVLEEMHIPIDCITGTSMGSIVGGLYASGMSTAEIKKALTTIDWKDAFNDNI
;
A
#
# COMPACT_ATOMS: atom_id res chain seq x y z
N MET A 1 45.09 36.20 4.84
CA MET A 1 45.78 35.81 6.09
C MET A 1 44.79 35.42 7.21
N ALA A 2 43.62 34.85 6.86
CA ALA A 2 42.63 34.36 7.83
C ALA A 2 42.19 32.90 7.56
N ASP A 3 42.60 32.30 6.45
CA ASP A 3 42.04 31.03 5.98
C ASP A 3 42.75 29.79 6.56
N ASN A 4 43.92 29.97 7.17
CA ASN A 4 44.77 28.85 7.61
C ASN A 4 44.55 28.41 9.07
N VAL A 5 43.82 29.19 9.87
CA VAL A 5 43.52 28.86 11.29
C VAL A 5 42.27 27.98 11.42
N ILE A 6 41.29 28.14 10.52
CA ILE A 6 40.09 27.28 10.52
C ILE A 6 40.42 25.87 10.00
N LEU A 7 41.31 25.76 9.02
CA LEU A 7 41.74 24.47 8.46
C LEU A 7 42.57 23.64 9.45
N SER A 8 43.29 24.25 10.41
CA SER A 8 44.01 23.51 11.44
C SER A 8 43.09 22.99 12.55
N LEU A 9 42.04 23.74 12.90
CA LEU A 9 41.01 23.31 13.84
C LEU A 9 40.12 22.20 13.26
N PHE A 10 39.84 22.21 11.95
CA PHE A 10 39.11 21.13 11.28
C PHE A 10 39.94 19.85 11.14
N ARG A 11 41.26 19.95 11.01
CA ARG A 11 42.15 18.79 10.83
C ARG A 11 42.36 17.97 12.12
N GLN A 12 41.99 18.50 13.30
CA GLN A 12 42.23 17.84 14.58
C GLN A 12 41.05 16.95 15.04
N GLN A 13 39.91 16.93 14.35
CA GLN A 13 38.77 16.07 14.68
C GLN A 13 38.68 14.75 13.88
N GLU A 14 39.52 14.54 12.84
CA GLU A 14 39.40 13.38 11.93
C GLU A 14 40.25 12.15 12.30
N SER A 15 40.95 12.12 13.44
CA SER A 15 41.80 10.97 13.80
C SER A 15 41.14 9.92 14.70
N VAL A 16 39.83 9.69 14.57
CA VAL A 16 39.22 8.48 15.14
C VAL A 16 39.39 7.33 14.14
N ASN A 17 40.30 6.42 14.45
CA ASN A 17 40.59 5.24 13.64
C ASN A 17 39.50 4.17 13.83
N TYR A 18 38.47 4.21 12.99
CA TYR A 18 37.33 3.27 13.02
C TYR A 18 37.63 1.86 12.46
N ARG A 19 38.87 1.59 11.99
CA ARG A 19 39.21 0.31 11.32
C ARG A 19 39.28 -0.91 12.26
N ASN A 20 39.19 -0.74 13.57
CA ASN A 20 39.35 -1.83 14.54
C ASN A 20 38.07 -2.22 15.32
N LEU A 21 36.88 -1.72 14.95
CA LEU A 21 35.66 -1.95 15.74
C LEU A 21 34.72 -3.07 15.23
N TYR A 22 34.99 -3.72 14.10
CA TYR A 22 34.19 -4.86 13.66
C TYR A 22 35.01 -5.87 12.83
N PRO A 23 35.30 -7.08 13.36
CA PRO A 23 35.73 -8.20 12.52
C PRO A 23 34.47 -8.80 11.86
N ALA A 24 33.84 -8.06 10.94
CA ALA A 24 32.56 -8.43 10.34
C ALA A 24 32.70 -9.28 9.06
N GLU A 25 33.91 -9.49 8.55
CA GLU A 25 34.10 -10.13 7.24
C GLU A 25 33.67 -11.61 7.23
N GLY A 26 33.84 -12.34 8.34
CA GLY A 26 33.40 -13.74 8.44
C GLY A 26 31.88 -13.93 8.60
N ARG A 27 31.20 -12.98 9.27
CA ARG A 27 29.75 -13.09 9.57
C ARG A 27 28.88 -12.71 8.37
N ILE A 28 29.33 -11.78 7.54
CA ILE A 28 28.64 -11.39 6.31
C ILE A 28 28.71 -12.51 5.26
N SER A 29 29.83 -13.25 5.21
CA SER A 29 30.00 -14.39 4.31
C SER A 29 29.05 -15.54 4.66
N ALA A 30 29.02 -15.96 5.94
CA ALA A 30 28.11 -17.01 6.41
C ALA A 30 26.62 -16.64 6.25
N MET A 31 26.28 -15.36 6.45
CA MET A 31 24.92 -14.86 6.28
C MET A 31 24.46 -14.84 4.81
N LYS A 32 25.37 -14.56 3.86
CA LYS A 32 25.09 -14.67 2.42
C LYS A 32 24.88 -16.13 2.01
N THR A 33 25.72 -17.06 2.46
CA THR A 33 25.57 -18.50 2.16
C THR A 33 24.25 -19.09 2.64
N PHE A 34 23.68 -18.58 3.74
CA PHE A 34 22.41 -19.06 4.30
C PHE A 34 21.18 -18.32 3.75
N LEU A 35 21.28 -17.02 3.45
CA LEU A 35 20.15 -16.23 2.92
C LEU A 35 19.94 -16.42 1.41
N GLN A 36 20.99 -16.69 0.63
CA GLN A 36 20.86 -16.85 -0.83
C GLN A 36 19.96 -18.02 -1.26
N PRO A 37 20.07 -19.25 -0.71
CA PRO A 37 19.17 -20.34 -1.09
C PRO A 37 17.74 -20.10 -0.59
N ALA A 38 17.55 -19.41 0.53
CA ALA A 38 16.22 -19.04 1.05
C ALA A 38 15.53 -18.01 0.14
N ILE A 39 16.25 -17.00 -0.34
CA ILE A 39 15.74 -16.02 -1.30
C ILE A 39 15.41 -16.69 -2.64
N LEU A 40 16.27 -17.59 -3.12
CA LEU A 40 16.00 -18.39 -4.33
C LEU A 40 14.78 -19.30 -4.16
N LEU A 41 14.59 -19.92 -2.99
CA LEU A 41 13.40 -20.72 -2.67
C LEU A 41 12.13 -19.88 -2.63
N ILE A 42 12.18 -18.68 -2.04
CA ILE A 42 11.03 -17.76 -2.02
C ILE A 42 10.67 -17.32 -3.44
N VAL A 43 11.67 -16.97 -4.26
CA VAL A 43 11.46 -16.63 -5.68
C VAL A 43 10.91 -17.81 -6.47
N PHE A 44 11.41 -19.02 -6.23
CA PHE A 44 10.92 -20.24 -6.86
C PHE A 44 9.48 -20.57 -6.45
N MET A 45 9.13 -20.44 -5.16
CA MET A 45 7.75 -20.57 -4.68
C MET A 45 6.82 -19.54 -5.30
N PHE A 46 7.29 -18.30 -5.52
CA PHE A 46 6.50 -17.25 -6.16
C PHE A 46 6.27 -17.53 -7.65
N VAL A 47 7.25 -18.13 -8.34
CA VAL A 47 7.13 -18.54 -9.76
C VAL A 47 6.26 -19.79 -9.91
N SER A 48 6.35 -20.78 -9.02
CA SER A 48 5.46 -21.95 -9.05
C SER A 48 4.02 -21.63 -8.61
N ALA A 49 3.82 -20.57 -7.83
CA ALA A 49 2.47 -20.05 -7.55
C ALA A 49 1.86 -19.29 -8.75
N GLN A 50 2.64 -19.04 -9.80
CA GLN A 50 2.18 -18.51 -11.10
C GLN A 50 1.92 -19.64 -12.11
N ASP A 51 1.49 -20.82 -11.65
CA ASP A 51 0.71 -21.71 -12.50
C ASP A 51 -0.61 -21.00 -12.82
N THR A 52 -0.53 -20.08 -13.79
CA THR A 52 -1.67 -19.57 -14.52
C THR A 52 -2.29 -20.79 -15.19
N THR A 53 -3.29 -21.39 -14.55
CA THR A 53 -4.36 -22.04 -15.29
C THR A 53 -4.87 -20.98 -16.25
N TRP A 54 -4.42 -21.07 -17.50
CA TRP A 54 -5.01 -20.35 -18.60
C TRP A 54 -6.46 -20.82 -18.62
N ALA A 55 -7.36 -20.00 -18.08
CA ALA A 55 -8.77 -20.21 -18.28
C ALA A 55 -8.97 -20.16 -19.79
N GLU A 56 -9.35 -21.30 -20.37
CA GLU A 56 -9.77 -21.38 -21.75
C GLU A 56 -10.90 -20.34 -21.91
N GLU A 57 -10.61 -19.23 -22.60
CA GLU A 57 -11.63 -18.22 -22.89
C GLU A 57 -12.73 -18.93 -23.65
N ASN A 58 -13.86 -19.16 -22.99
CA ASN A 58 -15.04 -19.71 -23.62
C ASN A 58 -15.51 -18.69 -24.67
N PRO A 59 -15.43 -18.99 -25.98
CA PRO A 59 -15.84 -18.05 -27.02
C PRO A 59 -17.35 -17.72 -27.00
N ALA A 60 -18.12 -18.35 -26.09
CA ALA A 60 -19.53 -18.09 -25.86
C ALA A 60 -19.82 -16.98 -24.83
N SER A 61 -18.83 -16.36 -24.15
CA SER A 61 -19.07 -15.18 -23.30
C SER A 61 -19.10 -13.87 -24.09
N GLN A 62 -19.74 -13.88 -25.25
CA GLN A 62 -20.19 -12.64 -25.91
C GLN A 62 -21.30 -12.07 -25.02
N GLU A 63 -20.93 -11.19 -24.09
CA GLU A 63 -21.89 -10.42 -23.30
C GLU A 63 -22.84 -9.72 -24.27
N ILE A 64 -24.14 -10.04 -24.17
CA ILE A 64 -25.19 -9.25 -24.80
C ILE A 64 -25.03 -7.84 -24.25
N HIS A 65 -24.47 -6.92 -25.03
CA HIS A 65 -24.43 -5.51 -24.62
C HIS A 65 -25.88 -5.02 -24.57
N PRO A 66 -26.49 -4.81 -23.38
CA PRO A 66 -27.75 -4.08 -23.36
C PRO A 66 -27.45 -2.68 -23.88
N ALA A 67 -28.37 -2.07 -24.64
CA ALA A 67 -28.23 -0.71 -25.12
C ALA A 67 -27.98 0.25 -23.93
N GLY A 68 -26.71 0.62 -23.68
CA GLY A 68 -26.33 1.38 -22.50
C GLY A 68 -24.81 1.46 -22.31
N ARG A 69 -24.38 2.38 -21.45
CA ARG A 69 -22.97 2.47 -21.05
C ARG A 69 -22.55 1.24 -20.23
N PRO A 70 -21.28 0.82 -20.29
CA PRO A 70 -20.76 -0.21 -19.39
C PRO A 70 -21.03 0.16 -17.92
N LYS A 71 -21.36 -0.84 -17.11
CA LYS A 71 -21.48 -0.69 -15.67
C LYS A 71 -20.11 -0.77 -15.03
N ILE A 72 -19.83 0.13 -14.09
CA ILE A 72 -18.55 0.24 -13.40
C ILE A 72 -18.78 -0.02 -11.92
N CYS A 73 -18.08 -1.02 -11.39
CA CYS A 73 -18.17 -1.45 -10.01
C CYS A 73 -16.86 -1.22 -9.29
N LEU A 74 -16.88 -0.40 -8.24
CA LEU A 74 -15.71 -0.04 -7.44
C LEU A 74 -15.55 -1.01 -6.25
N VAL A 75 -14.38 -1.64 -6.13
CA VAL A 75 -14.08 -2.57 -5.03
C VAL A 75 -13.00 -1.97 -4.12
N LEU A 76 -13.36 -1.74 -2.86
CA LEU A 76 -12.50 -1.08 -1.87
C LEU A 76 -11.95 -2.10 -0.86
N SER A 77 -10.64 -2.29 -0.85
CA SER A 77 -9.98 -3.17 0.12
C SER A 77 -10.02 -2.61 1.55
N GLY A 78 -9.68 -3.45 2.54
CA GLY A 78 -9.40 -3.00 3.90
C GLY A 78 -8.09 -2.22 4.00
N GLY A 79 -7.84 -1.60 5.17
CA GLY A 79 -6.59 -0.85 5.39
C GLY A 79 -6.46 -0.13 6.74
N GLY A 80 -7.38 -0.36 7.68
CA GLY A 80 -7.43 0.36 8.95
C GLY A 80 -7.49 1.88 8.75
N ALA A 81 -6.78 2.65 9.57
CA ALA A 81 -6.75 4.12 9.51
C ALA A 81 -6.32 4.68 8.14
N ARG A 82 -5.52 3.94 7.35
CA ARG A 82 -5.11 4.36 6.00
C ARG A 82 -6.21 4.19 4.94
N GLY A 83 -7.30 3.50 5.24
CA GLY A 83 -8.40 3.30 4.30
C GLY A 83 -9.17 4.59 3.98
N ALA A 84 -8.92 5.70 4.69
CA ALA A 84 -9.40 7.04 4.29
C ALA A 84 -8.88 7.45 2.90
N ALA A 85 -7.79 6.85 2.40
CA ALA A 85 -7.28 7.06 1.04
C ALA A 85 -8.31 6.69 -0.05
N HIS A 86 -9.24 5.78 0.24
CA HIS A 86 -10.33 5.41 -0.69
C HIS A 86 -11.20 6.60 -1.08
N ILE A 87 -11.33 7.59 -0.20
CA ILE A 87 -12.10 8.81 -0.51
C ILE A 87 -11.42 9.57 -1.66
N GLY A 88 -10.09 9.64 -1.66
CA GLY A 88 -9.35 10.31 -2.75
C GLY A 88 -9.51 9.60 -4.09
N VAL A 89 -9.63 8.27 -4.09
CA VAL A 89 -9.94 7.50 -5.30
C VAL A 89 -11.31 7.90 -5.85
N ILE A 90 -12.32 7.98 -4.97
CA ILE A 90 -13.67 8.39 -5.36
C ILE A 90 -13.67 9.83 -5.90
N GLU A 91 -12.98 10.76 -5.23
CA GLU A 91 -12.88 12.16 -5.70
C GLU A 91 -12.31 12.26 -7.12
N VAL A 92 -11.26 11.49 -7.43
CA VAL A 92 -10.66 11.48 -8.77
C VAL A 92 -11.60 10.87 -9.79
N LEU A 93 -12.35 9.81 -9.44
CA LEU A 93 -13.35 9.22 -10.35
C LEU A 93 -14.48 10.22 -10.65
N GLU A 94 -14.94 10.96 -9.65
CA GLU A 94 -15.94 12.02 -9.82
C GLU A 94 -15.42 13.16 -10.70
N GLU A 95 -14.19 13.63 -10.47
CA GLU A 95 -13.54 14.65 -11.30
C GLU A 95 -13.42 14.21 -12.77
N MET A 96 -13.09 12.94 -13.00
CA MET A 96 -13.03 12.35 -14.34
C MET A 96 -14.41 12.03 -14.94
N HIS A 97 -15.50 12.32 -14.22
CA HIS A 97 -16.87 12.01 -14.63
C HIS A 97 -17.09 10.51 -14.93
N ILE A 98 -16.39 9.64 -14.19
CA ILE A 98 -16.53 8.18 -14.30
C ILE A 98 -17.66 7.74 -13.36
N PRO A 99 -18.80 7.25 -13.88
CA PRO A 99 -19.93 6.87 -13.03
C PRO A 99 -19.63 5.58 -12.27
N ILE A 100 -19.90 5.56 -10.95
CA ILE A 100 -19.81 4.35 -10.11
C ILE A 100 -21.23 3.77 -9.97
N ASP A 101 -21.50 2.64 -10.62
CA ASP A 101 -22.82 1.97 -10.57
C ASP A 101 -23.00 1.09 -9.35
N CYS A 102 -21.91 0.52 -8.87
CA CYS A 102 -21.91 -0.32 -7.71
C CYS A 102 -20.61 -0.14 -6.93
N ILE A 103 -20.70 -0.29 -5.61
CA ILE A 103 -19.54 -0.18 -4.72
C ILE A 103 -19.63 -1.26 -3.67
N THR A 104 -18.50 -1.91 -3.41
CA THR A 104 -18.36 -2.91 -2.35
C THR A 104 -17.02 -2.70 -1.66
N GLY A 105 -16.91 -3.12 -0.41
CA GLY A 105 -15.63 -3.04 0.28
C GLY A 105 -15.57 -3.86 1.55
N THR A 106 -14.36 -3.99 2.09
CA THR A 106 -14.03 -4.75 3.29
C THR A 106 -13.45 -3.84 4.38
N SER A 107 -13.88 -4.00 5.64
CA SER A 107 -13.39 -3.21 6.79
C SER A 107 -13.55 -1.70 6.52
N MET A 108 -12.47 -0.91 6.53
CA MET A 108 -12.51 0.52 6.21
C MET A 108 -13.08 0.80 4.81
N GLY A 109 -12.85 -0.08 3.84
CA GLY A 109 -13.47 0.01 2.52
C GLY A 109 -14.98 -0.14 2.56
N SER A 110 -15.52 -0.96 3.47
CA SER A 110 -16.98 -1.07 3.69
C SER A 110 -17.56 0.22 4.28
N ILE A 111 -16.85 0.85 5.23
CA ILE A 111 -17.27 2.09 5.87
C ILE A 111 -17.33 3.21 4.81
N VAL A 112 -16.22 3.44 4.09
CA VAL A 112 -16.16 4.48 3.04
C VAL A 112 -17.18 4.19 1.94
N GLY A 113 -17.20 2.94 1.44
CA GLY A 113 -18.09 2.55 0.34
C GLY A 113 -19.56 2.62 0.72
N GLY A 114 -19.93 2.24 1.94
CA GLY A 114 -21.29 2.33 2.45
C GLY A 114 -21.76 3.77 2.64
N LEU A 115 -20.92 4.63 3.21
CA LEU A 115 -21.24 6.05 3.33
C LEU A 115 -21.39 6.72 1.95
N TYR A 116 -20.51 6.40 1.00
CA TYR A 116 -20.65 6.90 -0.36
C TYR A 116 -21.94 6.41 -1.04
N ALA A 117 -22.24 5.11 -0.94
CA ALA A 117 -23.48 4.54 -1.48
C ALA A 117 -24.75 5.13 -0.83
N SER A 118 -24.66 5.65 0.39
CA SER A 118 -25.77 6.34 1.06
C SER A 118 -26.05 7.75 0.51
N GLY A 119 -25.24 8.23 -0.43
CA GLY A 119 -25.37 9.54 -1.06
C GLY A 119 -24.61 10.66 -0.35
N MET A 120 -23.75 10.34 0.62
CA MET A 120 -22.87 11.35 1.23
C MET A 120 -21.77 11.76 0.25
N SER A 121 -21.53 13.06 0.19
CA SER A 121 -20.38 13.60 -0.54
C SER A 121 -19.05 13.17 0.10
N THR A 122 -18.00 13.12 -0.70
CA THR A 122 -16.62 12.82 -0.25
C THR A 122 -16.17 13.74 0.90
N ALA A 123 -16.61 15.01 0.90
CA ALA A 123 -16.37 15.96 1.99
C ALA A 123 -17.09 15.59 3.29
N GLU A 124 -18.36 15.17 3.23
CA GLU A 124 -19.11 14.71 4.40
C GLU A 124 -18.52 13.41 4.95
N ILE A 125 -18.09 12.50 4.08
CA ILE A 125 -17.42 11.25 4.48
C ILE A 125 -16.10 11.55 5.21
N LYS A 126 -15.27 12.46 4.67
CA LYS A 126 -14.04 12.92 5.35
C LYS A 126 -14.35 13.44 6.74
N LYS A 127 -15.37 14.29 6.87
CA LYS A 127 -15.78 14.84 8.16
C LYS A 127 -16.23 13.75 9.12
N ALA A 128 -17.11 12.85 8.68
CA ALA A 128 -17.61 11.74 9.50
C ALA A 128 -16.45 10.88 10.05
N LEU A 129 -15.50 10.50 9.19
CA LEU A 129 -14.35 9.67 9.60
C LEU A 129 -13.42 10.36 10.59
N THR A 130 -13.29 11.70 10.55
CA THR A 130 -12.50 12.44 11.55
C THR A 130 -13.19 12.56 12.90
N THR A 131 -14.51 12.35 12.96
CA THR A 131 -15.30 12.47 14.20
C THR A 131 -15.55 11.13 14.90
N ILE A 132 -15.27 10.00 14.25
CA ILE A 132 -15.44 8.68 14.84
C ILE A 132 -14.36 8.45 15.91
N ASP A 133 -14.79 8.08 17.11
CA ASP A 133 -13.88 7.53 18.12
C ASP A 133 -13.59 6.06 17.77
N TRP A 134 -12.47 5.85 17.08
CA TRP A 134 -12.03 4.52 16.68
C TRP A 134 -11.72 3.60 17.86
N LYS A 135 -11.45 4.13 19.05
CA LYS A 135 -11.22 3.27 20.22
C LYS A 135 -12.53 2.64 20.69
N ASP A 136 -13.61 3.41 20.66
CA ASP A 136 -14.94 2.93 21.03
C ASP A 136 -15.52 2.03 19.93
N ALA A 137 -15.33 2.40 18.66
CA ALA A 137 -15.84 1.65 17.51
C ALA A 137 -15.32 0.20 17.38
N PHE A 138 -14.19 -0.13 18.00
CA PHE A 138 -13.61 -1.48 18.01
C PHE A 138 -13.59 -2.13 19.40
N ASN A 139 -14.28 -1.55 20.38
CA ASN A 139 -14.32 -2.08 21.72
C ASN A 139 -15.47 -3.09 21.87
N ASP A 140 -15.15 -4.37 21.90
CA ASP A 140 -16.14 -5.46 22.07
C ASP A 140 -16.46 -5.76 23.56
N ASN A 141 -16.27 -4.78 24.45
CA ASN A 141 -16.68 -4.91 25.84
C ASN A 141 -18.19 -4.67 25.95
N ILE A 142 -18.95 -5.72 25.63
CA ILE A 142 -20.40 -5.82 25.83
C ILE A 142 -20.72 -6.33 27.24
#